data_AF-A0A1V6QX17-F1
#
_entry.id   AF-A0A1V6QX17-F1
#
_cell.length_a   1.000
_cell.length_b   1.000
_cell.length_c   1.000
_cell.angle_alpha   90.00
_cell.angle_beta   90.00
_cell.angle_gamma   90.00
#
_symmetry.space_group_name_H-M   'P 1'
#
loop_
_entity.id
_entity.type
_entity.pdbx_description
1 polymer ?
#
loop_
_entity_poly.entity_id
_entity_poly.type
_entity_poly.pdbx_seq_one_letter_code
_entity_poly.pdbx_strand_id
1 'polypeptide(L)'
;MTSRFHRALNARQVLEVPMDDVRFISFNAQIRSIGTQNLNGCTAVGLFSPAGAIMTHIPPNPDPRLGIANLRRLMGQFILLYHQHLAEFPSDVTSIVVGGTYRGTMALEDHLTEIRSILSREGISPGFRSYSVS
;
A
#
# COMPACT_ATOMS: atom_id res chain seq x y z
N MET A 1 1.36 22.41 -13.13
CA MET A 1 1.58 22.40 -11.67
C MET A 1 2.26 21.11 -11.28
N THR A 2 3.37 21.17 -10.53
CA THR A 2 4.07 19.97 -10.03
C THR A 2 3.36 19.45 -8.78
N SER A 3 3.01 18.16 -8.74
CA SER A 3 2.31 17.56 -7.61
C SER A 3 3.16 17.58 -6.33
N ARG A 4 2.52 17.47 -5.15
CA ARG A 4 3.23 17.34 -3.86
C ARG A 4 4.21 16.17 -3.87
N PHE A 5 3.80 15.06 -4.49
CA PHE A 5 4.62 13.86 -4.66
C PHE A 5 5.88 14.15 -5.50
N HIS A 6 5.75 14.75 -6.68
CA HIS A 6 6.90 15.10 -7.52
C HIS A 6 7.86 16.08 -6.84
N ARG A 7 7.34 17.04 -6.07
CA ARG A 7 8.20 17.94 -5.28
C ARG A 7 9.00 17.18 -4.21
N ALA A 8 8.35 16.25 -3.50
CA ALA A 8 9.01 15.42 -2.50
C ALA A 8 10.04 14.47 -3.12
N LEU A 9 9.76 13.90 -4.30
CA LEU A 9 10.71 13.07 -5.05
C LEU A 9 11.97 13.86 -5.42
N ASN A 10 11.80 15.03 -6.03
CA ASN A 10 12.91 15.88 -6.43
C ASN A 10 13.75 16.34 -5.21
N ALA A 11 13.10 16.56 -4.06
CA ALA A 11 13.74 16.90 -2.81
C ALA A 11 14.34 15.70 -2.06
N ARG A 12 14.17 14.46 -2.55
CA ARG A 12 14.57 13.20 -1.88
C ARG A 12 13.96 13.06 -0.48
N GLN A 13 12.70 13.46 -0.34
CA GLN A 13 11.93 13.42 0.92
C GLN A 13 10.87 12.31 0.95
N VAL A 14 10.73 11.57 -0.14
CA VAL A 14 9.81 10.44 -0.31
C VAL A 14 10.55 9.25 -0.90
N LEU A 15 10.23 8.04 -0.43
CA LEU A 15 10.54 6.82 -1.16
C LEU A 15 9.37 6.47 -2.07
N GLU A 16 9.62 6.31 -3.37
CA GLU A 16 8.66 5.74 -4.30
C GLU A 16 8.65 4.22 -4.20
N VAL A 17 7.46 3.63 -4.11
CA VAL A 17 7.22 2.19 -4.24
C VAL A 17 6.81 1.90 -5.68
N PRO A 18 7.64 1.20 -6.46
CA PRO A 18 7.29 0.79 -7.80
C PRO A 18 6.08 -0.14 -7.81
N MET A 19 5.42 -0.22 -8.97
CA MET A 19 4.41 -1.24 -9.22
C MET A 19 4.99 -2.64 -9.04
N ASP A 20 4.20 -3.55 -8.48
CA ASP A 20 4.55 -4.95 -8.18
C ASP A 20 5.66 -5.13 -7.13
N ASP A 21 5.80 -4.15 -6.23
CA ASP A 21 6.84 -4.11 -5.19
C ASP A 21 6.26 -3.82 -3.80
N VAL A 22 7.07 -4.13 -2.77
CA VAL A 22 6.82 -3.78 -1.36
C VAL A 22 8.06 -3.12 -0.80
N ARG A 23 7.90 -1.97 -0.14
CA ARG A 23 9.01 -1.27 0.51
C ARG A 23 8.64 -0.88 1.93
N PHE A 24 9.66 -0.92 2.76
CA PHE A 24 9.66 -0.36 4.10
C PHE A 24 10.63 0.82 4.15
N ILE A 25 10.29 1.84 4.94
CA ILE A 25 11.21 2.92 5.33
C ILE A 25 11.07 3.26 6.81
N SER A 26 12.19 3.53 7.45
CA SER A 26 12.25 4.31 8.69
C SER A 26 12.31 5.80 8.33
N PHE A 27 11.44 6.61 8.92
CA PHE A 27 11.47 8.04 8.76
C PHE A 27 12.67 8.66 9.47
N ASN A 28 13.25 9.69 8.86
CA ASN A 28 14.36 10.45 9.41
C ASN A 28 14.27 11.93 8.99
N ALA A 29 15.31 12.72 9.29
CA ALA A 29 15.32 14.15 8.98
C ALA A 29 15.15 14.45 7.47
N GLN A 30 15.56 13.51 6.61
CA GLN A 30 15.53 13.63 5.15
C GLN A 30 14.28 12.97 4.56
N ILE A 31 14.08 11.66 4.79
CA ILE A 31 12.97 10.89 4.22
C ILE A 31 11.81 10.86 5.23
N ARG A 32 10.69 11.44 4.84
CA ARG A 32 9.52 11.65 5.72
C ARG A 32 8.22 11.09 5.16
N SER A 33 8.28 10.44 4.01
CA SER A 33 7.11 9.88 3.36
C SER A 33 7.46 8.69 2.48
N ILE A 34 6.47 7.85 2.24
CA ILE A 34 6.46 6.80 1.23
C ILE A 34 5.27 7.04 0.31
N GLY A 35 5.38 6.70 -0.96
CA GLY A 35 4.25 6.83 -1.86
C GLY A 35 4.43 6.03 -3.13
N THR A 36 3.35 5.98 -3.91
CA THR A 36 3.30 5.35 -5.21
C THR A 36 2.48 6.23 -6.15
N GLN A 37 2.61 6.02 -7.45
CA GLN A 37 1.91 6.77 -8.48
C GLN A 37 1.42 5.85 -9.60
N ASN A 38 0.63 6.41 -10.51
CA ASN A 38 0.10 5.70 -11.68
C ASN A 38 -0.76 4.48 -11.31
N LEU A 39 -1.59 4.60 -10.26
CA LEU A 39 -2.39 3.48 -9.79
C LEU A 39 -3.33 2.93 -10.87
N ASN A 40 -4.06 3.73 -11.65
CA ASN A 40 -4.75 3.28 -12.88
C ASN A 40 -5.53 1.94 -12.78
N GLY A 41 -6.20 1.66 -11.66
CA GLY A 41 -6.89 0.39 -11.40
C GLY A 41 -6.13 -0.61 -10.50
N CYS A 42 -4.88 -0.31 -10.16
CA CYS A 42 -4.09 -1.00 -9.14
C CYS A 42 -4.59 -0.67 -7.73
N THR A 43 -4.16 -1.52 -6.79
CA THR A 43 -4.41 -1.36 -5.36
C THR A 43 -3.12 -0.97 -4.65
N ALA A 44 -3.17 0.01 -3.77
CA ALA A 44 -2.08 0.30 -2.84
C ALA A 44 -2.49 -0.08 -1.42
N VAL A 45 -1.58 -0.69 -0.67
CA VAL A 45 -1.76 -0.95 0.77
C VAL A 45 -0.62 -0.27 1.50
N GLY A 46 -0.94 0.48 2.54
CA GLY A 46 0.03 1.16 3.38
C GLY A 46 -0.22 0.92 4.86
N LEU A 47 0.86 0.78 5.63
CA LEU A 47 0.88 0.80 7.08
C LEU A 47 1.83 1.90 7.51
N PHE A 48 1.38 2.79 8.38
CA PHE A 48 2.09 4.01 8.74
C PHE A 48 2.13 4.19 10.26
N SER A 49 3.26 4.69 10.74
CA SER A 49 3.46 5.20 12.09
C SER A 49 4.24 6.52 12.05
N PRO A 50 4.44 7.21 13.17
CA PRO A 50 5.38 8.34 13.22
C PRO A 50 6.84 7.97 12.95
N ALA A 51 7.23 6.69 13.13
CA ALA A 51 8.60 6.22 13.01
C ALA A 51 8.92 5.68 11.61
N GLY A 52 7.94 5.13 10.89
CA GLY A 52 8.18 4.51 9.60
C GLY A 52 6.90 4.13 8.85
N ALA A 53 7.08 3.53 7.67
CA ALA A 53 5.98 3.08 6.85
C ALA A 53 6.34 1.87 5.99
N ILE A 54 5.35 1.01 5.74
CA ILE A 54 5.39 -0.07 4.75
C ILE A 54 4.33 0.24 3.69
N MET A 55 4.68 0.11 2.42
CA MET A 55 3.71 0.25 1.33
C MET A 55 3.97 -0.78 0.23
N THR A 56 2.88 -1.26 -0.37
CA THR A 56 2.91 -2.08 -1.60
C THR A 56 2.00 -1.49 -2.67
N HIS A 57 2.40 -1.66 -3.93
CA HIS A 57 1.62 -1.35 -5.12
C HIS A 57 1.30 -2.64 -5.88
N ILE A 58 0.05 -3.09 -5.80
CA ILE A 58 -0.42 -4.36 -6.31
C ILE A 58 -1.13 -4.13 -7.67
N PRO A 59 -0.56 -4.60 -8.80
CA PRO A 59 -1.22 -4.50 -10.10
C PRO A 59 -2.41 -5.44 -10.22
N PRO A 60 -3.44 -5.09 -11.02
CA PRO A 60 -4.50 -6.03 -11.38
C PRO A 60 -3.95 -7.11 -12.32
N ASN A 61 -4.60 -8.26 -12.36
CA ASN A 61 -4.31 -9.31 -13.35
C ASN A 61 -5.60 -9.69 -14.09
N PRO A 62 -5.59 -9.80 -15.43
CA PRO A 62 -6.75 -10.27 -16.19
C PRO A 62 -7.22 -11.67 -15.79
N ASP A 63 -6.32 -12.53 -15.33
CA ASP A 63 -6.66 -13.83 -14.73
C ASP A 63 -6.84 -13.65 -13.21
N PRO A 64 -8.06 -13.82 -12.67
CA PRO A 64 -8.33 -13.68 -11.25
C PRO A 64 -7.46 -14.58 -10.36
N ARG A 65 -7.11 -15.79 -10.82
CA ARG A 65 -6.27 -16.72 -10.03
C ARG A 65 -4.85 -16.21 -9.90
N LEU A 66 -4.28 -15.71 -11.00
CA LEU A 66 -2.95 -15.09 -11.00
C LEU A 66 -2.95 -13.77 -10.22
N GLY A 67 -4.06 -13.01 -10.28
CA GLY A 67 -4.25 -11.79 -9.50
C GLY A 67 -4.20 -12.04 -7.99
N ILE A 68 -4.98 -13.00 -7.51
CA ILE A 68 -5.00 -13.38 -6.09
C ILE A 68 -3.65 -13.98 -5.66
N ALA A 69 -3.00 -14.80 -6.50
CA ALA A 69 -1.68 -15.33 -6.20
C ALA A 69 -0.63 -14.21 -6.05
N ASN A 70 -0.65 -13.21 -6.92
CA ASN A 70 0.26 -12.07 -6.84
C ASN A 70 -0.03 -11.18 -5.62
N LEU A 71 -1.31 -10.92 -5.33
CA LEU A 71 -1.73 -10.22 -4.11
C LEU A 71 -1.19 -10.94 -2.87
N ARG A 72 -1.38 -12.26 -2.76
CA ARG A 72 -0.89 -13.05 -1.63
C ARG A 72 0.63 -12.98 -1.49
N ARG A 73 1.36 -13.03 -2.60
CA ARG A 73 2.83 -12.88 -2.62
C ARG A 73 3.24 -11.52 -2.03
N LEU A 74 2.66 -10.43 -2.53
CA LEU A 74 3.00 -9.07 -2.08
C LEU A 74 2.55 -8.81 -0.64
N MET A 75 1.35 -9.24 -0.26
CA MET A 75 0.88 -9.12 1.13
C MET A 75 1.71 -10.00 2.08
N GLY A 76 2.18 -11.17 1.64
CA GLY A 76 3.12 -11.97 2.42
C GLY A 76 4.44 -11.22 2.69
N GLN A 77 5.00 -10.56 1.68
CA GLN A 77 6.20 -9.71 1.84
C GLN A 77 5.92 -8.49 2.75
N PHE A 78 4.74 -7.89 2.63
CA PHE A 78 4.29 -6.79 3.47
C PHE A 78 4.23 -7.21 4.95
N ILE A 79 3.62 -8.36 5.26
CA ILE A 79 3.55 -8.89 6.62
C ILE A 79 4.95 -9.26 7.15
N LEU A 80 5.82 -9.85 6.31
CA LEU A 80 7.20 -10.13 6.70
C LEU A 80 7.94 -8.84 7.11
N LEU A 81 7.81 -7.76 6.34
CA LEU A 81 8.40 -6.46 6.70
C LEU A 81 7.78 -5.90 7.98
N TYR A 82 6.47 -6.05 8.19
CA TYR A 82 5.81 -5.63 9.42
C TYR A 82 6.42 -6.33 10.64
N HIS A 83 6.60 -7.64 10.59
CA HIS A 83 7.23 -8.39 11.68
C HIS A 83 8.70 -8.02 11.90
N GLN A 84 9.46 -7.80 10.82
CA GLN A 84 10.86 -7.41 10.89
C GLN A 84 11.05 -6.03 11.55
N HIS A 85 10.07 -5.14 11.43
CA HIS A 85 10.13 -3.76 11.90
C HIS A 85 9.09 -3.43 12.98
N LEU A 86 8.65 -4.40 13.79
CA LEU A 86 7.63 -4.21 14.84
C LEU A 86 7.91 -3.03 15.77
N ALA A 87 9.19 -2.76 16.08
CA ALA A 87 9.59 -1.63 16.93
C ALA A 87 9.17 -0.27 16.36
N GLU A 88 8.98 -0.17 15.05
CA GLU A 88 8.54 1.05 14.37
C GLU A 88 7.02 1.14 14.25
N PHE A 89 6.27 0.12 14.64
CA PHE A 89 4.81 0.04 14.52
C PHE A 89 4.14 -0.26 15.87
N PRO A 90 4.31 0.59 16.90
CA PRO A 90 3.57 0.45 18.16
C PRO A 90 2.07 0.72 17.95
N SER A 91 1.25 0.48 18.98
CA SER A 91 -0.23 0.39 18.97
C SER A 91 -1.04 1.49 18.25
N ASP A 92 -0.43 2.62 17.86
CA ASP A 92 -1.04 3.73 17.13
C ASP A 92 -0.78 3.67 15.61
N VAL A 93 -0.79 2.47 15.03
CA VAL A 93 -0.62 2.31 13.58
C VAL A 93 -1.86 2.75 12.80
N THR A 94 -1.63 3.45 11.70
CA THR A 94 -2.66 3.71 10.70
C THR A 94 -2.44 2.77 9.51
N SER A 95 -3.41 1.92 9.20
CA SER A 95 -3.42 1.15 7.96
C SER A 95 -4.43 1.72 6.98
N ILE A 96 -4.02 1.91 5.73
CA ILE A 96 -4.89 2.39 4.65
C ILE A 96 -4.76 1.46 3.45
N VAL A 97 -5.89 1.03 2.91
CA VAL A 97 -6.00 0.35 1.63
C VAL A 97 -6.68 1.30 0.64
N VAL A 98 -6.01 1.56 -0.48
CA VAL A 98 -6.52 2.42 -1.56
C VAL A 98 -6.71 1.58 -2.82
N GLY A 99 -7.94 1.44 -3.30
CA GLY A 99 -8.27 0.70 -4.52
C GLY A 99 -8.96 1.56 -5.58
N GLY A 100 -8.77 1.23 -6.85
CA GLY A 100 -9.51 1.88 -7.95
C GLY A 100 -10.94 1.35 -8.07
N THR A 101 -11.90 2.23 -8.30
CA THR A 101 -13.27 1.89 -8.71
C THR A 101 -13.44 2.14 -10.20
N TYR A 102 -14.01 1.19 -10.94
CA TYR A 102 -14.34 1.35 -12.35
C TYR A 102 -15.87 1.31 -12.51
N ARG A 103 -16.46 2.35 -13.10
CA ARG A 103 -17.93 2.51 -13.28
C ARG A 103 -18.77 2.31 -12.00
N GLY A 104 -18.25 2.73 -10.84
CA GLY A 104 -18.96 2.62 -9.56
C GLY A 104 -18.91 1.24 -8.90
N THR A 105 -18.34 0.23 -9.58
CA THR A 105 -18.03 -1.08 -8.99
C THR A 105 -16.55 -1.07 -8.57
N MET A 106 -16.23 -1.56 -7.37
CA MET A 106 -14.84 -1.85 -7.04
C MET A 106 -14.37 -2.93 -8.00
N ALA A 107 -13.32 -2.66 -8.78
CA ALA A 107 -12.82 -3.61 -9.78
C ALA A 107 -12.28 -4.91 -9.15
N LEU A 108 -12.20 -4.97 -7.81
CA LEU A 108 -11.32 -5.81 -7.02
C LEU A 108 -11.91 -6.15 -5.64
N GLU A 109 -13.23 -6.40 -5.52
CA GLU A 109 -13.85 -6.76 -4.22
C GLU A 109 -13.20 -7.99 -3.56
N ASP A 110 -12.87 -9.00 -4.36
CA ASP A 110 -12.17 -10.21 -3.87
C ASP A 110 -10.78 -9.87 -3.33
N HIS A 111 -10.05 -8.96 -3.99
CA HIS A 111 -8.74 -8.50 -3.50
C HIS A 111 -8.88 -7.73 -2.18
N LEU A 112 -9.87 -6.86 -2.04
CA LEU A 112 -10.08 -6.12 -0.79
C LEU A 112 -10.51 -7.03 0.35
N THR A 113 -11.32 -8.04 0.04
CA THR A 113 -11.71 -9.09 1.00
C THR A 113 -10.50 -9.88 1.47
N GLU A 114 -9.63 -10.29 0.55
CA GLU A 114 -8.39 -11.01 0.86
C GLU A 114 -7.43 -10.13 1.69
N ILE A 115 -7.20 -8.88 1.28
CA ILE A 115 -6.36 -7.92 2.02
C ILE A 115 -6.89 -7.71 3.44
N ARG A 116 -8.21 -7.54 3.59
CA ARG A 116 -8.86 -7.42 4.91
C ARG A 116 -8.59 -8.66 5.74
N SER A 117 -8.78 -9.85 5.18
CA SER A 117 -8.55 -11.11 5.89
C SER A 117 -7.10 -11.24 6.38
N ILE A 118 -6.13 -10.90 5.53
CA ILE A 118 -4.71 -10.94 5.88
C ILE A 118 -4.40 -9.96 7.01
N LEU A 119 -4.79 -8.69 6.87
CA LEU A 119 -4.49 -7.66 7.89
C LEU A 119 -5.20 -7.93 9.22
N SER A 120 -6.43 -8.43 9.21
CA SER A 120 -7.16 -8.76 10.43
C SER A 120 -6.55 -9.92 11.21
N ARG A 121 -5.89 -10.88 10.55
CA ARG A 121 -5.15 -11.96 11.22
C ARG A 121 -3.95 -11.43 12.03
N GLU A 122 -3.39 -10.31 11.58
CA GLU A 122 -2.30 -9.59 12.26
C GLU A 122 -2.82 -8.57 13.29
N GLY A 123 -4.13 -8.50 13.53
CA GLY A 123 -4.74 -7.49 14.42
C GLY A 123 -4.72 -6.08 13.85
N ILE A 124 -4.42 -5.91 12.56
CA ILE A 124 -4.40 -4.61 11.88
C ILE A 124 -5.80 -4.30 11.33
N SER A 125 -6.35 -3.14 11.70
CA SER A 125 -7.63 -2.66 11.19
C SER A 125 -7.43 -1.65 10.04
N PRO A 126 -7.64 -2.05 8.77
CA PRO A 126 -7.45 -1.16 7.63
C PRO A 126 -8.61 -0.19 7.41
N GLY A 127 -8.28 1.08 7.21
CA GLY A 127 -9.19 2.05 6.58
C GLY A 127 -9.22 1.86 5.07
N PHE A 128 -10.41 1.75 4.48
CA PHE A 128 -10.55 1.63 3.02
C PHE A 128 -10.84 2.98 2.37
N ARG A 129 -10.20 3.24 1.23
CA ARG A 129 -10.41 4.39 0.37
C ARG A 129 -10.50 3.92 -1.08
N SER A 130 -11.31 4.61 -1.86
CA SER A 130 -11.45 4.35 -3.30
C SER A 130 -11.18 5.60 -4.12
N TYR A 131 -10.77 5.42 -5.37
CA TYR A 131 -10.66 6.49 -6.37
C TYR A 131 -11.29 6.04 -7.69
N SER A 132 -11.98 6.95 -8.38
CA SER A 132 -12.59 6.65 -9.67
C SER A 132 -11.54 6.54 -10.77
N VAL A 133 -11.57 5.45 -11.52
CA VAL A 133 -10.83 5.26 -12.77
C VAL A 133 -11.76 5.69 -13.91
N SER A 134 -11.37 6.72 -14.65
CA SER A 134 -12.08 7.27 -15.82
C SER A 134 -11.73 6.52 -17.09
#